data_AF-A0A1F8JMV3-F1
#
_entry.id   AF-A0A1F8JMV3-F1
#
_cell.length_a   1.000
_cell.length_b   1.000
_cell.length_c   1.000
_cell.angle_alpha   90.00
_cell.angle_beta   90.00
_cell.angle_gamma   90.00
#
_symmetry.space_group_name_H-M   'P 1'
#
loop_
_entity.id
_entity.type
_entity.pdbx_description
1 polymer ?
#
loop_
_entity_poly.entity_id
_entity_poly.type
_entity_poly.pdbx_seq_one_letter_code
_entity_poly.pdbx_strand_id
1 'polypeptide(L)'
;MVIGSIHNLDGLHRAIGLFLVTSKKDLSKQEVRFLRDEMLMSQYTLGQLLGVSEQAIRRWEVGRTEIPKPSEFLLRLLYRDHVNDQSGKIATLLKGIADLEDKKADQPILFKDTKNGWKSAA
;
A
#
# COMPACT_ATOMS: atom_id res chain seq x y z
N MET A 1 8.57 -41.70 4.11
CA MET A 1 7.66 -40.57 4.35
C MET A 1 8.33 -39.33 3.76
N VAL A 2 8.03 -39.00 2.50
CA VAL A 2 8.65 -37.86 1.81
C VAL A 2 7.87 -36.63 2.25
N ILE A 3 8.40 -35.89 3.21
CA ILE A 3 7.99 -34.50 3.46
C ILE A 3 8.48 -33.76 2.22
N GLY A 4 7.61 -33.61 1.22
CA GLY A 4 7.95 -32.97 -0.04
C GLY A 4 8.45 -31.57 0.25
N SER A 5 9.76 -31.37 0.12
CA SER A 5 10.39 -30.07 0.15
C SER A 5 9.63 -29.19 -0.86
N ILE A 6 8.95 -28.15 -0.39
CA ILE A 6 8.34 -27.16 -1.29
C ILE A 6 9.53 -26.45 -1.93
N HIS A 7 9.92 -26.89 -3.12
CA HIS A 7 11.15 -26.44 -3.80
C HIS A 7 11.10 -24.97 -4.25
N ASN A 8 10.05 -24.21 -3.91
CA ASN A 8 9.90 -22.80 -4.23
C ASN A 8 8.83 -22.13 -3.35
N LEU A 9 9.15 -21.89 -2.07
CA LEU A 9 8.22 -21.26 -1.13
C LEU A 9 7.84 -19.84 -1.57
N ASP A 10 8.82 -19.06 -2.04
CA ASP A 10 8.61 -17.68 -2.51
C ASP A 10 7.67 -17.63 -3.72
N GLY A 11 7.83 -18.58 -4.66
CA GLY A 11 6.94 -18.71 -5.81
C GLY A 11 5.51 -19.06 -5.41
N LEU A 12 5.32 -19.88 -4.37
CA LEU A 12 3.99 -20.18 -3.83
C LEU A 12 3.36 -18.93 -3.22
N HIS A 13 4.08 -18.21 -2.36
CA HIS A 13 3.58 -17.01 -1.71
C HIS A 13 3.21 -15.91 -2.72
N ARG A 14 4.07 -15.70 -3.74
CA ARG A 14 3.79 -14.80 -4.86
C ARG A 14 2.51 -15.18 -5.59
N ALA A 15 2.32 -16.47 -5.90
CA ALA A 15 1.12 -16.93 -6.59
C ALA A 15 -0.15 -16.72 -5.75
N ILE A 16 -0.08 -16.99 -4.44
CA ILE A 16 -1.17 -16.74 -3.49
C ILE A 16 -1.50 -15.25 -3.46
N GLY A 17 -0.51 -14.38 -3.24
CA GLY A 17 -0.74 -12.95 -3.15
C GLY A 17 -1.31 -12.36 -4.44
N LEU A 18 -0.81 -12.79 -5.61
CA LEU A 18 -1.38 -12.39 -6.90
C LEU A 18 -2.85 -12.80 -7.02
N PHE A 19 -3.19 -14.04 -6.68
CA PHE A 19 -4.59 -14.50 -6.68
C PHE A 19 -5.48 -13.65 -5.75
N LEU A 20 -5.00 -13.36 -4.54
CA LEU A 20 -5.74 -12.55 -3.57
C LEU A 20 -6.06 -11.17 -4.14
N VAL A 21 -5.08 -10.50 -4.76
CA VAL A 21 -5.24 -9.13 -5.22
C VAL A 21 -5.97 -8.99 -6.57
N THR A 22 -5.99 -10.04 -7.41
CA THR A 22 -6.66 -10.00 -8.72
C THR A 22 -8.03 -10.66 -8.77
N SER A 23 -8.28 -11.68 -7.95
CA SER A 23 -9.39 -12.62 -8.20
C SER A 23 -10.33 -12.77 -7.01
N LYS A 24 -9.84 -12.62 -5.78
CA LYS A 24 -10.67 -12.77 -4.58
C LYS A 24 -11.53 -11.52 -4.36
N LYS A 25 -12.85 -11.72 -4.14
CA LYS A 25 -13.82 -10.65 -3.92
C LYS A 25 -13.53 -9.79 -2.68
N ASP A 26 -13.33 -10.43 -1.53
CA ASP A 26 -13.13 -9.77 -0.24
C ASP A 26 -11.92 -10.41 0.46
N LEU A 27 -11.03 -9.57 1.02
CA LEU A 27 -9.90 -10.06 1.81
C LEU A 27 -10.33 -10.33 3.26
N SER A 28 -9.94 -11.50 3.78
CA SER A 28 -9.99 -11.78 5.21
C SER A 28 -8.89 -11.03 5.96
N LYS A 29 -9.05 -10.93 7.29
CA LYS A 29 -8.05 -10.31 8.18
C LYS A 29 -6.66 -10.94 8.09
N GLN A 30 -6.58 -12.26 7.91
CA GLN A 30 -5.30 -12.95 7.74
C GLN A 30 -4.68 -12.65 6.38
N GLU A 31 -5.49 -12.49 5.33
CA GLU A 31 -5.02 -12.14 3.99
C GLU A 31 -4.53 -10.70 3.93
N VAL A 32 -5.17 -9.76 4.64
CA VAL A 32 -4.64 -8.39 4.81
C VAL A 32 -3.26 -8.42 5.45
N ARG A 33 -3.12 -9.17 6.56
CA ARG A 33 -1.84 -9.34 7.25
C ARG A 33 -0.78 -9.99 6.36
N PHE A 34 -1.16 -11.05 5.65
CA PHE A 34 -0.30 -11.77 4.71
C PHE A 34 0.28 -10.83 3.66
N LEU A 35 -0.55 -10.04 2.97
CA LEU A 35 -0.08 -9.11 1.95
C LEU A 35 0.90 -8.06 2.51
N ARG A 36 0.67 -7.58 3.75
CA ARG A 36 1.60 -6.65 4.41
C ARG A 36 2.95 -7.32 4.72
N ASP A 37 2.90 -8.53 5.30
CA ASP A 37 4.10 -9.28 5.69
C ASP A 37 4.94 -9.64 4.45
N GLU A 38 4.31 -10.01 3.33
CA GLU A 38 4.99 -10.29 2.05
C GLU A 38 5.73 -9.06 1.49
N MET A 39 5.23 -7.86 1.72
CA MET A 39 5.91 -6.60 1.35
C MET A 39 6.93 -6.13 2.39
N LEU A 40 7.18 -6.92 3.45
CA LEU A 40 8.08 -6.60 4.56
C LEU A 40 7.76 -5.27 5.26
N MET A 41 6.48 -4.88 5.29
CA MET A 41 6.04 -3.62 5.88
C MET A 41 5.63 -3.79 7.33
N SER A 42 6.02 -2.84 8.20
CA SER A 42 5.40 -2.74 9.53
C SER A 42 3.95 -2.24 9.43
N GLN A 43 3.15 -2.44 10.49
CA GLN A 43 1.79 -1.87 10.56
C GLN A 43 1.81 -0.34 10.44
N TYR A 44 2.80 0.31 11.06
CA TYR A 44 3.01 1.75 10.94
C TYR A 44 3.30 2.17 9.50
N THR A 45 4.22 1.48 8.82
CA THR A 45 4.60 1.76 7.43
C THR A 45 3.41 1.64 6.48
N LEU A 46 2.61 0.57 6.61
CA LEU A 46 1.40 0.43 5.79
C LEU A 46 0.37 1.51 6.13
N GLY A 47 0.22 1.87 7.41
CA GLY A 47 -0.67 2.94 7.85
C GLY A 47 -0.34 4.27 7.18
N GLN A 48 0.94 4.66 7.16
CA GLN A 48 1.41 5.88 6.50
C GLN A 48 1.08 5.88 5.00
N LEU A 49 1.34 4.77 4.29
CA LEU A 49 1.04 4.65 2.86
C LEU A 49 -0.46 4.70 2.56
N LEU A 50 -1.30 4.19 3.47
CA LEU A 50 -2.75 4.16 3.31
C LEU A 50 -3.46 5.40 3.89
N GLY A 51 -2.74 6.33 4.52
CA GLY A 51 -3.32 7.50 5.18
C GLY A 51 -4.19 7.14 6.39
N VAL A 52 -3.83 6.09 7.14
CA VAL A 52 -4.55 5.64 8.34
C VAL A 52 -3.60 5.37 9.51
N SER A 53 -4.13 5.32 10.72
CA SER A 53 -3.31 5.03 11.90
C SER A 53 -2.84 3.56 11.94
N GLU A 54 -1.69 3.32 12.56
CA GLU A 54 -1.20 1.96 12.86
C GLU A 54 -2.25 1.11 13.60
N GLN A 55 -2.99 1.74 14.53
CA GLN A 55 -4.07 1.07 15.24
C GLN A 55 -5.21 0.62 14.32
N ALA A 56 -5.50 1.36 13.24
CA ALA A 56 -6.48 0.93 12.24
C ALA A 56 -6.01 -0.35 11.54
N ILE A 57 -4.76 -0.39 11.07
CA ILE A 57 -4.15 -1.59 10.47
C ILE A 57 -4.25 -2.78 11.43
N ARG A 58 -3.83 -2.59 12.68
CA ARG A 58 -3.90 -3.64 13.70
C ARG A 58 -5.32 -4.17 13.88
N ARG A 59 -6.33 -3.29 13.96
CA ARG A 59 -7.74 -3.69 14.12
C ARG A 59 -8.25 -4.49 12.92
N TRP A 60 -7.83 -4.16 11.70
CA TRP A 60 -8.17 -4.93 10.49
C TRP A 60 -7.57 -6.34 10.55
N GLU A 61 -6.29 -6.46 10.90
CA GLU A 61 -5.58 -7.75 10.93
C GLU A 61 -6.06 -8.69 12.03
N VAL A 62 -6.61 -8.17 13.14
CA VAL A 62 -7.24 -9.00 14.17
C VAL A 62 -8.74 -9.21 13.96
N GLY A 63 -9.35 -8.52 13.01
CA GLY A 63 -10.78 -8.61 12.69
C GLY A 63 -11.67 -7.90 13.69
N ARG A 64 -11.16 -6.86 14.35
CA ARG A 64 -11.96 -5.96 15.21
C ARG A 64 -12.83 -5.02 14.37
N THR A 65 -12.33 -4.62 13.21
CA THR A 65 -13.04 -3.81 12.22
C THR A 65 -12.67 -4.30 10.82
N GLU A 66 -13.53 -4.08 9.83
CA GLU A 66 -13.22 -4.39 8.44
C GLU A 66 -12.31 -3.32 7.82
N ILE A 67 -11.51 -3.72 6.84
CA ILE A 67 -10.75 -2.78 6.01
C ILE A 67 -11.73 -2.02 5.09
N PRO A 68 -11.73 -0.67 5.08
CA PRO A 68 -12.52 0.08 4.13
C PRO A 68 -12.11 -0.22 2.69
N LYS A 69 -13.07 -0.28 1.76
CA LYS A 69 -12.82 -0.62 0.36
C LYS A 69 -11.72 0.21 -0.33
N PRO A 70 -11.62 1.55 -0.14
CA PRO A 70 -10.52 2.31 -0.70
C PRO A 70 -9.14 1.86 -0.19
N SER A 71 -9.02 1.57 1.10
CA SER A 71 -7.78 1.06 1.71
C SER A 71 -7.46 -0.34 1.20
N GLU A 72 -8.46 -1.20 1.00
CA GLU A 72 -8.28 -2.52 0.39
C GLU A 72 -7.78 -2.41 -1.06
N PHE A 73 -8.32 -1.48 -1.86
CA PHE A 73 -7.88 -1.24 -3.23
C PHE A 73 -6.42 -0.75 -3.29
N LEU A 74 -6.03 0.16 -2.40
CA LEU A 74 -4.64 0.62 -2.32
C LEU A 74 -3.69 -0.50 -1.86
N LEU A 75 -4.08 -1.33 -0.89
CA LEU A 75 -3.29 -2.50 -0.49
C LEU A 75 -3.06 -3.46 -1.68
N ARG A 76 -4.11 -3.71 -2.47
CA ARG A 76 -4.01 -4.53 -3.69
C ARG A 76 -3.08 -3.90 -4.72
N LEU A 77 -3.15 -2.59 -4.92
CA LEU A 77 -2.28 -1.87 -5.85
C LEU A 77 -0.82 -1.91 -5.39
N LEU A 78 -0.56 -1.68 -4.09
CA LEU A 78 0.78 -1.75 -3.49
C LEU A 78 1.41 -3.14 -3.68
N TYR A 79 0.66 -4.21 -3.42
CA TYR A 79 1.18 -5.56 -3.61
C TYR A 79 1.46 -5.86 -5.09
N ARG A 80 0.59 -5.42 -6.01
CA ARG A 80 0.84 -5.57 -7.45
C ARG A 80 2.08 -4.80 -7.91
N ASP A 81 2.28 -3.59 -7.41
CA ASP A 81 3.49 -2.79 -7.65
C ASP A 81 4.72 -3.55 -7.16
N HIS A 82 4.71 -4.00 -5.89
CA HIS A 82 5.78 -4.77 -5.28
C HIS A 82 6.20 -6.02 -6.08
N VAL A 83 5.23 -6.76 -6.63
CA VAL A 83 5.49 -7.99 -7.38
C VAL A 83 5.91 -7.76 -8.83
N ASN A 84 5.47 -6.66 -9.46
CA ASN A 84 5.75 -6.36 -10.86
C ASN A 84 6.99 -5.48 -11.06
N ASP A 85 7.20 -4.55 -10.14
CA ASP A 85 8.22 -3.51 -10.21
C ASP A 85 8.80 -3.33 -8.80
N GLN A 86 9.87 -4.05 -8.50
CA GLN A 86 10.57 -3.97 -7.22
C GLN A 86 11.09 -2.55 -6.90
N SER A 87 10.94 -1.59 -7.82
CA SER A 87 11.23 -0.17 -7.56
C SER A 87 10.24 0.52 -6.62
N GLY A 88 9.05 -0.05 -6.37
CA GLY A 88 8.10 0.52 -5.40
C GLY A 88 7.63 1.93 -5.75
N LYS A 89 7.34 2.18 -7.03
CA LYS A 89 6.92 3.51 -7.54
C LYS A 89 5.66 4.00 -6.85
N ILE A 90 4.66 3.13 -6.67
CA ILE A 90 3.41 3.52 -6.03
C ILE A 90 3.64 3.85 -4.56
N ALA A 91 4.43 3.03 -3.86
CA ALA A 91 4.78 3.30 -2.47
C ALA A 91 5.54 4.64 -2.33
N THR A 92 6.45 4.93 -3.26
CA THR A 92 7.20 6.20 -3.30
C THR A 92 6.27 7.39 -3.51
N LEU A 93 5.31 7.30 -4.44
CA LEU A 93 4.34 8.35 -4.69
C LEU A 93 3.44 8.60 -3.48
N LEU A 94 2.91 7.53 -2.87
CA LEU A 94 2.05 7.64 -1.68
C LEU A 94 2.79 8.23 -0.49
N LYS A 95 4.05 7.83 -0.28
CA LYS A 95 4.90 8.44 0.75
C LYS A 95 5.08 9.94 0.50
N GLY A 96 5.35 10.35 -0.74
CA GLY A 96 5.47 11.76 -1.10
C GLY A 96 4.20 12.57 -0.83
N ILE A 97 3.01 11.96 -0.95
CA ILE A 97 1.73 12.58 -0.59
C ILE A 97 1.57 12.67 0.93
N ALA A 98 1.87 11.59 1.66
CA ALA A 98 1.80 11.57 3.13
C ALA A 98 2.71 12.64 3.76
N ASP A 99 3.93 12.80 3.22
CA ASP A 99 4.89 13.81 3.67
C ASP A 99 4.42 15.27 3.41
N LEU A 100 3.31 15.50 2.68
CA LEU A 100 2.72 16.83 2.53
C LEU A 100 1.97 17.29 3.77
N GLU A 101 1.44 16.38 4.59
CA GLU A 101 0.70 16.73 5.81
C GLU A 101 1.58 17.46 6.84
N ASP A 102 2.88 17.12 6.87
CA ASP A 102 3.86 17.75 7.76
C ASP A 102 4.31 19.14 7.26
N LYS A 103 4.06 19.46 5.99
CA LYS A 103 4.44 20.75 5.41
C LYS A 103 3.31 21.75 5.61
N LYS A 104 3.39 22.54 6.69
CA LYS A 104 2.58 23.76 6.82
C LYS A 104 2.81 24.67 5.61
N ALA A 105 1.77 24.84 4.79
CA ALA A 105 1.74 25.86 3.75
C ALA A 105 1.47 27.23 4.40
N ASP A 106 2.44 27.74 5.15
CA ASP A 106 2.38 29.11 5.70
C ASP A 106 2.63 30.19 4.61
N GLN A 107 2.88 29.78 3.36
CA GLN A 107 3.05 30.65 2.21
C GLN A 107 1.80 30.67 1.31
N PRO A 108 1.42 31.84 0.76
CA PRO A 108 0.31 31.92 -0.17
C PRO A 108 0.58 31.09 -1.44
N ILE A 109 -0.40 30.28 -1.84
CA ILE A 109 -0.33 29.53 -3.09
C ILE A 109 -0.64 30.49 -4.24
N LEU A 110 0.41 31.01 -4.87
CA LEU A 110 0.30 31.89 -6.02
C LEU A 110 0.42 31.09 -7.31
N PHE A 111 -0.28 31.54 -8.35
CA PHE A 111 -0.18 30.98 -9.69
C PHE A 111 0.12 32.08 -10.69
N LYS A 112 0.97 31.80 -11.66
CA LYS A 112 1.25 32.69 -12.79
C LYS A 112 0.94 32.01 -14.10
N ASP A 113 0.34 32.77 -15.01
CA ASP A 113 0.15 32.33 -16.38
C ASP A 113 1.51 32.32 -17.10
N THR A 114 1.76 31.26 -17.87
CA THR A 114 3.00 31.09 -18.65
C THR A 114 2.66 30.65 -20.06
N LYS A 115 3.63 30.75 -20.99
CA LYS A 115 3.46 30.25 -22.37
C LYS A 115 3.05 28.76 -22.46
N ASN A 116 3.25 27.98 -21.39
CA ASN A 116 2.91 26.56 -21.29
C ASN A 116 1.74 26.32 -20.31
N GLY A 117 0.93 27.33 -20.04
CA GLY A 117 -0.20 27.28 -19.11
C GLY A 117 0.13 27.74 -17.69
N TRP A 118 -0.86 27.64 -16.81
CA TRP A 118 -0.76 28.05 -15.41
C TRP A 118 0.23 27.18 -14.63
N LYS A 119 1.13 27.83 -13.89
CA LYS A 119 2.09 27.18 -12.99
C LYS A 119 2.06 27.83 -11.61
N SER A 120 2.41 27.08 -10.57
CA SER A 120 2.65 27.68 -9.27
C SER A 120 3.78 28.72 -9.39
N ALA A 121 3.54 29.90 -8.82
CA ALA A 121 4.55 30.91 -8.62
C ALA A 121 5.27 30.55 -7.32
N ALA A 122 6.38 29.82 -7.45
CA ALA A 122 7.34 29.62 -6.37
C ALA A 122 8.00 30.96 -5.99
#